data_AF-A0A5N9HD19-F1
#
_entry.id   AF-A0A5N9HD19-F1
#
_cell.length_a   1.000
_cell.length_b   1.000
_cell.length_c   1.000
_cell.angle_alpha   90.00
_cell.angle_beta   90.00
_cell.angle_gamma   90.00
#
_symmetry.space_group_name_H-M   'P 1'
#
loop_
_entity.id
_entity.type
_entity.pdbx_description
1 polymer ?
#
loop_
_entity_poly.entity_id
_entity_poly.type
_entity_poly.pdbx_seq_one_letter_code
_entity_poly.pdbx_strand_id
1 'polypeptide(L)' 'MRTIGDNYMVASGIPKSRDDHDIVLANMALDMNAYIAHKPDGATPLKFRIGMNTGSVVAGVIGQQKFHYDIW' A
#
# COMPACT_ATOMS: atom_id res chain seq x y z
N MET A 1 -2.83 -6.71 -3.99
CA MET A 1 -1.73 -5.83 -4.42
C MET A 1 -1.90 -5.59 -5.90
N ARG A 2 -2.54 -4.46 -6.25
CA ARG A 2 -2.76 -4.06 -7.64
C ARG A 2 -1.72 -2.99 -7.97
N THR A 3 -0.77 -3.31 -8.84
CA THR A 3 0.10 -2.32 -9.45
C THR A 3 -0.62 -1.78 -10.68
N ILE A 4 -1.14 -0.55 -10.64
CA ILE A 4 -1.65 0.15 -11.83
C ILE A 4 -0.55 1.12 -12.26
N GLY A 5 0.27 0.70 -13.22
CA GLY A 5 1.42 1.48 -13.66
C GLY A 5 2.49 1.61 -12.56
N ASP A 6 2.83 2.84 -12.22
CA ASP A 6 3.79 3.24 -11.18
C ASP A 6 3.19 3.30 -9.76
N ASN A 7 1.88 3.07 -9.64
CA ASN A 7 1.18 3.16 -8.36
C ASN A 7 1.28 1.85 -7.58
N TYR A 8 1.58 2.00 -6.30
CA TYR A 8 1.65 0.91 -5.34
C TYR A 8 0.57 1.07 -4.26
N MET A 9 -0.31 0.08 -4.12
CA MET A 9 -1.39 0.08 -3.13
C MET A 9 -1.21 -1.05 -2.12
N VAL A 10 -1.28 -0.69 -0.84
CA VAL A 10 -1.15 -1.59 0.30
C VAL A 10 -2.35 -1.40 1.21
N ALA A 11 -2.81 -2.50 1.81
CA ALA A 11 -3.84 -2.48 2.83
C ALA A 11 -3.38 -3.32 4.04
N SER A 12 -3.89 -2.96 5.21
CA SER A 12 -3.61 -3.61 6.49
C SER A 12 -4.93 -3.93 7.17
N GLY A 13 -5.00 -5.03 7.94
CA GLY A 13 -6.25 -5.50 8.55
C GLY A 13 -7.11 -6.39 7.65
N ILE A 14 -6.57 -6.86 6.51
CA ILE A 14 -7.26 -7.77 5.58
C ILE A 14 -6.30 -8.91 5.19
N PRO A 15 -6.76 -10.17 5.15
CA PRO A 15 -8.11 -10.64 5.49
C PRO A 15 -8.35 -10.75 7.01
N LYS A 16 -7.29 -10.73 7.81
CA LYS A 16 -7.38 -10.80 9.27
C LYS A 16 -7.38 -9.38 9.85
N SER A 17 -8.46 -9.04 10.56
CA SER A 17 -8.57 -7.79 11.30
C SER A 17 -7.41 -7.67 12.29
N ARG A 18 -6.92 -6.44 12.45
CA ARG A 18 -5.92 -6.07 13.44
C ARG A 18 -6.26 -4.67 13.94
N ASP A 19 -6.06 -4.43 15.22
CA ASP A 19 -6.43 -3.17 15.86
C ASP A 19 -5.41 -2.05 15.59
N ASP A 20 -4.19 -2.42 15.17
CA ASP A 20 -3.07 -1.52 14.86
C ASP A 20 -2.87 -1.31 13.35
N HIS A 21 -3.91 -1.54 12.55
CA HIS A 21 -3.79 -1.56 11.09
C HIS A 21 -3.26 -0.24 10.51
N ASP A 22 -3.68 0.87 11.10
CA ASP A 22 -3.34 2.24 10.78
C ASP A 22 -1.89 2.56 11.17
N ILE A 23 -1.46 2.15 12.36
CA ILE A 23 -0.09 2.32 12.86
C ILE A 23 0.89 1.58 11.96
N VAL A 24 0.59 0.32 11.60
CA VAL A 24 1.44 -0.48 10.73
C VAL A 24 1.56 0.14 9.33
N LEU A 25 0.46 0.66 8.78
CA LEU A 25 0.47 1.37 7.49
C LEU A 25 1.28 2.67 7.56
N ALA A 26 1.15 3.43 8.65
CA ALA A 26 1.89 4.66 8.85
C ALA A 26 3.39 4.41 8.97
N ASN A 27 3.78 3.39 9.75
CA ASN A 27 5.18 3.00 9.89
C ASN A 27 5.77 2.55 8.56
N MET A 28 5.03 1.75 7.78
CA MET A 28 5.46 1.36 6.44
C MET A 28 5.70 2.58 5.53
N ALA A 29 4.80 3.57 5.57
CA ALA A 29 4.96 4.80 4.79
C ALA A 29 6.20 5.59 5.20
N LEU A 30 6.49 5.67 6.51
CA LEU A 30 7.68 6.33 7.05
C LEU A 30 8.96 5.59 6.65
N ASP A 31 8.97 4.25 6.75
CA ASP A 31 10.12 3.42 6.36
C ASP A 31 10.42 3.55 4.86
N MET A 32 9.39 3.58 4.01
CA MET A 32 9.55 3.85 2.58
C MET A 32 10.17 5.22 2.31
N ASN A 33 9.73 6.24 3.06
CA ASN A 33 10.29 7.58 2.93
C ASN A 33 11.74 7.65 3.39
N ALA A 34 12.06 7.01 4.52
CA ALA A 34 13.41 6.91 5.04
C ALA A 34 14.33 6.16 4.06
N TYR A 35 13.88 5.05 3.49
CA TYR A 35 14.64 4.29 2.51
C TYR A 35 15.01 5.12 1.28
N ILE A 36 14.07 5.92 0.79
CA ILE A 36 14.31 6.75 -0.41
C ILE A 36 15.20 7.96 -0.08
N ALA A 37 15.11 8.52 1.12
CA ALA A 37 16.02 9.55 1.59
C ALA A 37 17.47 9.04 1.70
N HIS A 38 17.67 7.77 2.05
CA HIS A 38 18.99 7.13 2.20
C HIS A 38 19.42 6.32 0.98
N LYS A 39 18.80 6.53 -0.19
CA LYS A 39 19.11 5.73 -1.37
C LYS A 39 20.61 5.84 -1.73
N PRO A 40 21.25 4.75 -2.18
CA PRO A 40 22.66 4.77 -2.58
C PRO A 40 22.92 5.74 -3.72
N ASP A 41 24.12 6.31 -3.75
CA ASP A 41 24.59 7.13 -4.86
C ASP A 41 24.47 6.37 -6.19
N GLY A 42 23.87 7.02 -7.19
CA GLY A 42 23.62 6.43 -8.51
C GLY A 42 22.19 5.92 -8.74
N ALA A 43 21.36 5.81 -7.70
CA ALA A 43 19.93 5.53 -7.89
C ALA A 43 19.21 6.74 -8.49
N THR A 44 18.25 6.54 -9.41
CA THR A 44 17.40 7.62 -9.94
C THR A 44 16.62 8.30 -8.81
N PRO A 45 16.51 9.63 -8.77
CA PRO A 45 15.63 10.32 -7.81
C PRO A 45 14.18 9.87 -8.00
N LEU A 46 13.66 9.10 -7.04
CA LEU A 46 12.26 8.71 -7.02
C LEU A 46 11.48 9.77 -6.24
N LYS A 47 10.55 10.43 -6.94
CA LYS A 47 9.54 11.30 -6.30
C LYS A 47 8.24 10.53 -6.26
N PHE A 48 7.77 10.23 -5.06
CA PHE A 48 6.51 9.52 -4.84
C PHE A 48 5.65 10.32 -3.87
N ARG A 49 4.33 10.13 -3.95
CA ARG A 49 3.35 10.72 -3.04
C ARG A 49 2.65 9.57 -2.33
N ILE A 50 2.61 9.62 -1.01
CA ILE A 50 1.90 8.64 -0.20
C ILE A 50 0.59 9.27 0.26
N GLY A 51 -0.52 8.61 -0.05
CA GLY A 51 -1.83 8.90 0.52
C GLY A 51 -2.27 7.75 1.40
N MET A 52 -2.85 8.05 2.55
CA MET A 52 -3.39 7.06 3.49
C MET A 52 -4.82 7.44 3.87
N ASN A 53 -5.67 6.44 3.99
CA ASN A 53 -7.03 6.59 4.49
C ASN A 53 -7.37 5.38 5.36
N THR A 54 -8.20 5.60 6.38
CA THR A 54 -8.71 4.56 7.28
C THR A 54 -10.23 4.58 7.25
N GLY A 55 -10.85 3.42 7.09
CA GLY A 55 -12.30 3.32 7.05
C GLY A 55 -12.76 1.89 6.81
N SER A 56 -14.08 1.70 6.89
CA SER A 56 -14.69 0.44 6.47
C SER A 56 -14.51 0.29 4.95
N VAL A 57 -13.91 -0.81 4.52
CA VAL A 57 -13.73 -1.14 3.11
C VAL A 57 -14.42 -2.47 2.81
N VAL A 58 -15.03 -2.57 1.65
CA VAL A 58 -15.64 -3.83 1.21
C VAL A 58 -14.63 -4.52 0.31
N ALA A 59 -13.88 -5.47 0.87
CA ALA A 59 -12.99 -6.32 0.09
C ALA A 59 -13.80 -7.47 -0.52
N GLY A 60 -14.08 -7.38 -1.82
CA GLY A 60 -14.73 -8.42 -2.61
C GLY A 60 -13.81 -8.94 -3.71
N VAL A 61 -13.92 -10.22 -4.04
CA VAL A 61 -13.29 -10.77 -5.25
C VAL A 61 -14.23 -10.50 -6.42
N ILE A 62 -13.84 -9.61 -7.33
CA ILE A 62 -14.58 -9.38 -8.58
C ILE A 62 -13.86 -10.09 -9.72
N GLY A 63 -14.49 -11.12 -10.30
CA GLY A 63 -14.04 -11.80 -11.53
C GLY A 63 -14.15 -13.34 -11.48
N GLN A 64 -14.86 -13.94 -12.45
CA GLN A 64 -15.00 -15.41 -12.55
C GLN A 64 -13.83 -16.13 -13.27
N GLN A 65 -12.88 -15.40 -13.86
CA GLN A 65 -11.74 -16.00 -14.59
C GLN A 65 -10.35 -15.43 -14.23
N LYS A 66 -10.27 -14.26 -13.58
CA LYS A 66 -9.04 -13.71 -13.04
C LYS A 66 -9.34 -13.10 -11.68
N PHE A 67 -8.85 -13.72 -10.63
CA PHE A 67 -9.05 -13.24 -9.26
C PHE A 67 -8.32 -11.91 -9.09
N HIS A 68 -9.07 -10.83 -8.92
CA HIS A 68 -8.53 -9.52 -8.56
C HIS A 68 -9.09 -9.19 -7.18
N TYR A 69 -8.18 -9.02 -6.21
CA TYR A 69 -8.51 -8.44 -4.91
C TYR A 69 -8.61 -6.93 -5.12
N ASP A 70 -9.82 -6.44 -5.36
CA ASP A 70 -10.13 -5.02 -5.39
C ASP A 70 -10.65 -4.64 -4.01
N ILE A 71 -10.01 -3.65 -3.40
CA ILE A 71 -10.45 -3.06 -2.14
C ILE A 71 -11.17 -1.78 -2.56
N TRP A 72 -12.49 -1.74 -2.39
CA TRP A 72 -13.34 -0.59 -2.68
C TRP A 72 -13.76 0.10 -1.37
#